data_AF-A0A1X7UWU7-F1
#
_entry.id   AF-A0A1X7UWU7-F1
#
_cell.length_a   1.000
_cell.length_b   1.000
_cell.length_c   1.000
_cell.angle_alpha   90.00
_cell.angle_beta   90.00
_cell.angle_gamma   90.00
#
_symmetry.space_group_name_H-M   'P 1'
#
loop_
_entity.id
_entity.type
_entity.pdbx_description
1 polymer ?
#
loop_
_entity_poly.entity_id
_entity_poly.type
_entity_poly.pdbx_seq_one_letter_code
_entity_poly.pdbx_strand_id
1 'polypeptide(L)'
;MRHNHKYGLWINGHLLPSTHINIIDTELVENRQNLIAACFSVLLNNITVTKSSSTGLVIISSVVSVENRLVFKNNKGVAGGGIAINSSSFVALSPSANLEFIDNHATYKGGGIYFDENWCQLTREQDSVSPIPLTLKDNTAGVAGNDIYGKIYDFNKLFNSTKNASTSSDANLFAFCDPNSKRITPQHIHEYDEIQYVFPGQALKYNVAFFGLSYNNLHSLTDGRVTLEMKGELVDRVTLEMKGELVDKYINHCSLIEYTPKWINYRRLDYGRHKIRFSAILSSTLKHYDITFILNECPIGFSVNSSGACDCSVSRENVTCDINTLDITHNGLLWIGTYHTSTPFNANETNPNACIINEDCLLYCSPNPVTFQFNHTDTQCVDNRGGRMCGSCREGYSLLMGSNKCGQCHNNYMMIGWIALFAVMGVLLVVLLIALNLTVSVGTLNGLLFYANIVKLYKPVFSRKGALPVLHQVISWINLDFGFEICFYNGDMVLVDESAHKPVYADLAIAAKGKRPQAAPRQEQPVSVSPPIPPPSAPDKYAAVNGNRKSTTQELIMDRLGGLDIPPPILPKPKP
;
A
#
# COMPACT_ATOMS: atom_id res chain seq x y z
N MET A 1 -14.00 55.56 -19.75
CA MET A 1 -12.59 55.31 -20.13
C MET A 1 -12.48 53.91 -20.73
N ARG A 2 -11.87 53.76 -21.91
CA ARG A 2 -11.91 52.49 -22.67
C ARG A 2 -10.54 52.07 -23.24
N HIS A 3 -10.34 50.76 -23.41
CA HIS A 3 -9.20 50.14 -24.12
C HIS A 3 -7.81 50.50 -23.57
N ASN A 4 -7.66 50.69 -22.26
CA ASN A 4 -6.36 50.99 -21.68
C ASN A 4 -5.58 49.73 -21.30
N HIS A 5 -4.36 49.59 -21.81
CA HIS A 5 -3.48 48.44 -21.54
C HIS A 5 -2.91 48.39 -20.11
N LYS A 6 -3.05 49.46 -19.32
CA LYS A 6 -2.59 49.52 -17.92
C LYS A 6 -3.74 49.73 -16.95
N TYR A 7 -4.32 50.93 -16.91
CA TYR A 7 -5.37 51.29 -15.96
C TYR A 7 -6.44 52.10 -16.67
N GLY A 8 -7.71 51.74 -16.48
CA GLY A 8 -8.81 52.63 -16.86
C GLY A 8 -8.87 53.81 -15.91
N LEU A 9 -8.97 53.49 -14.62
CA LEU A 9 -8.94 54.44 -13.51
C LEU A 9 -7.78 54.08 -12.56
N TRP A 10 -6.96 55.08 -12.20
CA TRP A 10 -5.94 54.94 -11.16
C TRP A 10 -5.93 56.17 -10.27
N ILE A 11 -6.33 55.99 -9.01
CA ILE A 11 -6.31 57.02 -7.98
C ILE A 11 -5.38 56.56 -6.85
N ASN A 12 -4.45 57.44 -6.46
CA ASN A 12 -3.59 57.24 -5.31
C ASN A 12 -3.64 58.47 -4.39
N GLY A 13 -4.23 58.31 -3.21
CA GLY A 13 -4.45 59.38 -2.23
C GLY A 13 -3.33 59.59 -1.21
N HIS A 14 -2.19 58.90 -1.33
CA HIS A 14 -1.10 58.97 -0.33
C HIS A 14 -0.62 60.40 -0.02
N LEU A 15 -0.73 61.34 -0.97
CA LEU A 15 -0.33 62.75 -0.79
C LEU A 15 -1.52 63.69 -0.57
N LEU A 16 -2.75 63.15 -0.50
CA LEU A 16 -4.01 63.89 -0.47
C LEU A 16 -4.93 63.38 0.67
N PRO A 17 -4.50 63.47 1.94
CA PRO A 17 -5.20 62.84 3.06
C PRO A 17 -6.59 63.42 3.37
N SER A 18 -6.95 64.58 2.80
CA SER A 18 -8.21 65.28 3.08
C SER A 18 -9.07 65.53 1.84
N THR A 19 -8.74 64.90 0.71
CA THR A 19 -9.48 65.11 -0.55
C THR A 19 -10.65 64.13 -0.65
N HIS A 20 -11.83 64.69 -0.87
CA HIS A 20 -13.04 63.94 -1.24
C HIS A 20 -13.09 63.80 -2.76
N ILE A 21 -13.20 62.58 -3.26
CA ILE A 21 -13.18 62.28 -4.70
C ILE A 21 -14.52 61.68 -5.12
N ASN A 22 -15.20 62.32 -6.07
CA ASN A 22 -16.47 61.84 -6.59
C ASN A 22 -16.29 61.29 -8.01
N ILE A 23 -16.68 60.03 -8.20
CA ILE A 23 -16.72 59.37 -9.50
C ILE A 23 -18.19 59.10 -9.79
N ILE A 24 -18.72 59.77 -10.81
CA ILE A 24 -20.16 59.79 -11.12
C ILE A 24 -20.33 59.42 -12.60
N ASP A 25 -21.37 58.65 -12.91
CA ASP A 25 -21.81 58.32 -14.29
C ASP A 25 -20.67 57.82 -15.18
N THR A 26 -19.87 56.90 -14.66
CA THR A 26 -18.63 56.47 -15.31
C THR A 26 -18.68 55.01 -15.78
N GLU A 27 -18.32 54.82 -17.06
CA GLU A 27 -18.09 53.52 -17.65
C GLU A 27 -16.59 53.24 -17.86
N LEU A 28 -16.11 52.11 -17.33
CA LEU A 28 -14.76 51.58 -17.50
C LEU A 28 -14.84 50.29 -18.31
N VAL A 29 -14.43 50.31 -19.58
CA VAL A 29 -14.66 49.19 -20.51
C VAL A 29 -13.34 48.72 -21.12
N GLU A 30 -13.08 47.41 -21.12
CA GLU A 30 -11.92 46.81 -21.79
C GLU A 30 -10.57 47.40 -21.33
N ASN A 31 -10.48 47.72 -20.04
CA ASN A 31 -9.23 48.16 -19.42
C ASN A 31 -8.52 46.95 -18.78
N ARG A 32 -7.19 47.02 -18.60
CA ARG A 32 -6.51 45.93 -17.90
C ARG A 32 -6.96 45.79 -16.44
N GLN A 33 -7.03 46.89 -15.68
CA GLN A 33 -7.52 46.93 -14.30
C GLN A 33 -7.94 48.36 -13.92
N ASN A 34 -8.58 48.53 -12.76
CA ASN A 34 -8.87 49.83 -12.16
C ASN A 34 -8.49 49.82 -10.67
N LEU A 35 -7.97 50.93 -10.16
CA LEU A 35 -7.37 50.99 -8.82
C LEU A 35 -7.73 52.27 -8.07
N ILE A 36 -8.19 52.09 -6.82
CA ILE A 36 -8.29 53.15 -5.79
C ILE A 36 -7.38 52.73 -4.64
N ALA A 37 -6.38 53.56 -4.33
CA ALA A 37 -5.40 53.24 -3.29
C ALA A 37 -5.16 54.44 -2.36
N ALA A 38 -5.03 54.18 -1.06
CA ALA A 38 -4.70 55.18 -0.05
C ALA A 38 -5.61 56.42 -0.03
N CYS A 39 -6.91 56.25 -0.29
CA CYS A 39 -7.89 57.35 -0.33
C CYS A 39 -8.82 57.33 0.88
N PHE A 40 -8.92 58.45 1.61
CA PHE A 40 -9.76 58.55 2.81
C PHE A 40 -11.25 58.80 2.53
N SER A 41 -11.60 59.23 1.32
CA SER A 41 -13.00 59.47 0.96
C SER A 41 -13.21 59.45 -0.56
N VAL A 42 -13.83 58.39 -1.06
CA VAL A 42 -14.20 58.26 -2.47
C VAL A 42 -15.68 57.90 -2.59
N LEU A 43 -16.45 58.65 -3.37
CA LEU A 43 -17.82 58.33 -3.72
C LEU A 43 -17.87 57.70 -5.11
N LEU A 44 -18.51 56.52 -5.21
CA LEU A 44 -18.85 55.86 -6.46
C LEU A 44 -20.36 55.95 -6.68
N ASN A 45 -20.78 56.66 -7.73
CA ASN A 45 -22.18 56.85 -8.07
C ASN A 45 -22.44 56.49 -9.53
N ASN A 46 -23.31 55.50 -9.78
CA ASN A 46 -23.65 55.02 -11.12
C ASN A 46 -22.42 54.61 -11.95
N ILE A 47 -21.67 53.62 -11.44
CA ILE A 47 -20.43 53.12 -12.04
C ILE A 47 -20.67 51.78 -12.73
N THR A 48 -20.09 51.61 -13.91
CA THR A 48 -20.10 50.34 -14.66
C THR A 48 -18.70 49.97 -15.12
N VAL A 49 -18.24 48.77 -14.75
CA VAL A 49 -16.93 48.22 -15.09
C VAL A 49 -17.10 46.91 -15.83
N THR A 50 -16.59 46.84 -17.07
CA THR A 50 -16.82 45.68 -17.92
C THR A 50 -15.61 45.23 -18.70
N LYS A 51 -15.52 43.91 -18.91
CA LYS A 51 -14.50 43.27 -19.76
C LYS A 51 -13.06 43.60 -19.35
N SER A 52 -12.80 43.81 -18.07
CA SER A 52 -11.44 44.02 -17.61
C SER A 52 -10.63 42.72 -17.71
N SER A 53 -9.39 42.80 -18.21
CA SER A 53 -8.53 41.61 -18.37
C SER A 53 -7.90 41.12 -17.05
N SER A 54 -7.98 41.92 -16.00
CA SER A 54 -7.69 41.64 -14.61
C SER A 54 -8.83 42.22 -13.75
N THR A 55 -8.67 42.24 -12.43
CA THR A 55 -9.75 42.60 -11.48
C THR A 55 -10.43 43.90 -11.90
N GLY A 56 -11.76 43.87 -11.98
CA GLY A 56 -12.56 45.01 -12.41
C GLY A 56 -12.23 46.28 -11.62
N LEU A 57 -12.26 46.21 -10.29
CA LEU A 57 -11.82 47.29 -9.42
C LEU A 57 -11.08 46.77 -8.19
N VAL A 58 -9.89 47.29 -7.92
CA VAL A 58 -9.12 46.99 -6.72
C VAL A 58 -9.16 48.20 -5.79
N ILE A 59 -9.51 47.97 -4.53
CA ILE A 59 -9.54 48.97 -3.45
C ILE A 59 -8.50 48.57 -2.41
N ILE A 60 -7.55 49.48 -2.10
CA ILE A 60 -6.45 49.24 -1.17
C ILE A 60 -6.36 50.39 -0.18
N SER A 61 -6.39 50.09 1.13
CA SER A 61 -6.27 51.08 2.21
C SER A 61 -7.10 52.33 1.97
N SER A 62 -8.36 52.15 1.56
CA SER A 62 -9.24 53.25 1.16
C SER A 62 -10.64 53.13 1.76
N VAL A 63 -11.30 54.27 1.92
CA VAL A 63 -12.70 54.38 2.32
C VAL A 63 -13.52 54.78 1.10
N VAL A 64 -14.43 53.90 0.68
CA VAL A 64 -15.24 54.07 -0.51
C VAL A 64 -16.72 54.00 -0.15
N SER A 65 -17.47 55.04 -0.47
CA SER A 65 -18.92 55.08 -0.39
C SER A 65 -19.52 54.74 -1.75
N VAL A 66 -20.57 53.92 -1.78
CA VAL A 66 -21.28 53.52 -2.99
C VAL A 66 -22.72 54.00 -2.93
N GLU A 67 -23.12 54.77 -3.94
CA GLU A 67 -24.48 55.25 -4.15
C GLU A 67 -25.03 54.77 -5.49
N ASN A 68 -26.34 54.57 -5.53
CA ASN A 68 -27.05 54.16 -6.74
C ASN A 68 -26.40 52.90 -7.35
N ARG A 69 -26.14 52.88 -8.66
CA ARG A 69 -25.80 51.64 -9.36
C ARG A 69 -24.29 51.36 -9.39
N LEU A 70 -23.87 50.15 -9.01
CA LEU A 70 -22.49 49.67 -9.13
C LEU A 70 -22.46 48.32 -9.84
N VAL A 71 -21.88 48.29 -11.04
CA VAL A 71 -21.97 47.15 -11.96
C VAL A 71 -20.61 46.62 -12.37
N PHE A 72 -20.40 45.31 -12.24
CA PHE A 72 -19.22 44.59 -12.72
C PHE A 72 -19.64 43.43 -13.63
N LYS A 73 -19.25 43.48 -14.92
CA LYS A 73 -19.58 42.40 -15.88
C LYS A 73 -18.38 41.89 -16.67
N ASN A 74 -18.26 40.57 -16.80
CA ASN A 74 -17.28 39.93 -17.67
C ASN A 74 -15.83 40.31 -17.34
N ASN A 75 -15.53 40.63 -16.08
CA ASN A 75 -14.18 40.94 -15.63
C ASN A 75 -13.45 39.67 -15.21
N LYS A 76 -12.12 39.66 -15.36
CA LYS A 76 -11.26 38.58 -14.86
C LYS A 76 -10.53 39.03 -13.60
N GLY A 77 -9.84 38.15 -12.90
CA GLY A 77 -9.05 38.53 -11.71
C GLY A 77 -8.29 37.34 -11.15
N VAL A 78 -7.32 37.62 -10.27
CA VAL A 78 -6.72 36.54 -9.46
C VAL A 78 -7.62 36.30 -8.26
N ALA A 79 -7.80 37.32 -7.43
CA ALA A 79 -8.75 37.36 -6.34
C ALA A 79 -9.70 38.54 -6.59
N GLY A 80 -11.01 38.32 -6.58
CA GLY A 80 -11.98 39.35 -6.96
C GLY A 80 -12.00 39.53 -8.47
N GLY A 81 -12.87 38.81 -9.20
CA GLY A 81 -13.04 39.05 -10.64
C GLY A 81 -13.69 40.40 -10.90
N GLY A 82 -14.79 40.69 -10.19
CA GLY A 82 -15.45 42.00 -10.23
C GLY A 82 -14.71 43.04 -9.38
N ILE A 83 -14.69 42.85 -8.06
CA ILE A 83 -14.06 43.78 -7.11
C ILE A 83 -13.19 43.05 -6.09
N ALA A 84 -12.05 43.64 -5.73
CA ALA A 84 -11.18 43.18 -4.66
C ALA A 84 -10.97 44.30 -3.63
N ILE A 85 -11.25 44.02 -2.35
CA ILE A 85 -11.15 44.97 -1.24
C ILE A 85 -10.07 44.48 -0.28
N ASN A 86 -8.96 45.23 -0.19
CA ASN A 86 -7.73 44.79 0.47
C ASN A 86 -7.19 45.82 1.46
N SER A 87 -6.29 45.37 2.35
CA SER A 87 -5.41 46.23 3.16
C SER A 87 -6.14 47.30 3.98
N SER A 88 -7.02 46.89 4.90
CA SER A 88 -7.76 47.81 5.78
C SER A 88 -8.70 48.77 5.03
N SER A 89 -9.28 48.32 3.91
CA SER A 89 -10.27 49.09 3.17
C SER A 89 -11.68 48.97 3.74
N PHE A 90 -12.43 50.05 3.63
CA PHE A 90 -13.81 50.13 4.07
C PHE A 90 -14.70 50.50 2.89
N VAL A 91 -15.73 49.69 2.65
CA VAL A 91 -16.75 50.00 1.64
C VAL A 91 -18.08 50.20 2.34
N ALA A 92 -18.60 51.43 2.23
CA ALA A 92 -19.85 51.86 2.80
C ALA A 92 -20.92 51.88 1.71
N LEU A 93 -22.05 51.23 1.93
CA LEU A 93 -23.14 51.18 0.98
C LEU A 93 -24.27 52.10 1.44
N SER A 94 -24.67 53.04 0.58
CA SER A 94 -25.83 53.90 0.84
C SER A 94 -27.14 53.11 0.69
N PRO A 95 -28.25 53.56 1.30
CA PRO A 95 -29.56 52.92 1.13
C PRO A 95 -30.07 52.91 -0.32
N SER A 96 -29.56 53.77 -1.21
CA SER A 96 -29.92 53.78 -2.63
C SER A 96 -29.06 52.86 -3.49
N ALA A 97 -28.04 52.21 -2.91
CA ALA A 97 -27.13 51.35 -3.63
C ALA A 97 -27.84 50.16 -4.30
N ASN A 98 -27.32 49.74 -5.46
CA ASN A 98 -27.76 48.56 -6.20
C ASN A 98 -26.54 47.94 -6.89
N LEU A 99 -26.20 46.71 -6.50
CA LEU A 99 -24.97 46.05 -6.90
C LEU A 99 -25.24 44.89 -7.87
N GLU A 100 -24.51 44.85 -8.99
CA GLU A 100 -24.58 43.77 -9.98
C GLU A 100 -23.20 43.19 -10.28
N PHE A 101 -23.00 41.90 -10.01
CA PHE A 101 -21.80 41.14 -10.40
C PHE A 101 -22.21 39.98 -11.30
N ILE A 102 -21.91 40.09 -12.59
CA ILE A 102 -22.35 39.13 -13.61
C ILE A 102 -21.16 38.62 -14.43
N ASP A 103 -21.05 37.29 -14.57
CA ASP A 103 -20.06 36.63 -15.44
C ASP A 103 -18.61 37.07 -15.12
N ASN A 104 -18.30 37.35 -13.86
CA ASN A 104 -16.94 37.67 -13.44
C ASN A 104 -16.19 36.40 -13.04
N HIS A 105 -14.90 36.35 -13.37
CA HIS A 105 -14.06 35.17 -13.18
C HIS A 105 -12.81 35.48 -12.37
N ALA A 106 -12.59 34.75 -11.28
CA ALA A 106 -11.35 34.77 -10.51
C ALA A 106 -10.60 33.45 -10.68
N THR A 107 -9.29 33.49 -10.93
CA THR A 107 -8.48 32.26 -11.00
C THR A 107 -8.24 31.64 -9.62
N TYR A 108 -8.43 32.40 -8.55
CA TYR A 108 -8.24 31.96 -7.16
C TYR A 108 -9.54 32.05 -6.36
N LYS A 109 -9.92 33.23 -5.87
CA LYS A 109 -11.02 33.40 -4.91
C LYS A 109 -11.92 34.57 -5.24
N GLY A 110 -13.21 34.46 -4.94
CA GLY A 110 -14.15 35.58 -5.04
C GLY A 110 -14.39 36.01 -6.48
N GLY A 111 -15.11 35.22 -7.27
CA GLY A 111 -15.35 35.52 -8.68
C GLY A 111 -16.04 36.88 -8.88
N GLY A 112 -17.09 37.17 -8.09
CA GLY A 112 -17.70 38.49 -8.05
C GLY A 112 -16.93 39.45 -7.13
N ILE A 113 -16.92 39.14 -5.83
CA ILE A 113 -16.37 39.97 -4.77
C ILE A 113 -15.31 39.18 -4.01
N TYR A 114 -14.16 39.81 -3.75
CA TYR A 114 -13.17 39.34 -2.79
C TYR A 114 -12.92 40.42 -1.75
N PHE A 115 -12.86 40.04 -0.48
CA PHE A 115 -12.31 40.90 0.55
C PHE A 115 -11.59 40.12 1.65
N ASP A 116 -10.56 40.73 2.21
CA ASP A 116 -9.78 40.16 3.32
C ASP A 116 -10.50 40.38 4.65
N GLU A 117 -11.02 39.30 5.25
CA GLU A 117 -11.89 39.30 6.43
C GLU A 117 -11.26 39.93 7.68
N ASN A 118 -9.93 39.88 7.79
CA ASN A 118 -9.27 40.33 9.02
C ASN A 118 -9.18 41.85 9.09
N TRP A 119 -9.26 42.53 7.95
CA TRP A 119 -8.95 43.96 7.86
C TRP A 119 -9.97 44.77 7.08
N CYS A 120 -10.78 44.15 6.22
CA CYS A 120 -11.72 44.88 5.38
C CYS A 120 -13.16 44.74 5.86
N GLN A 121 -13.95 45.79 5.64
CA GLN A 121 -15.35 45.80 6.03
C GLN A 121 -16.22 46.28 4.87
N LEU A 122 -17.30 45.54 4.63
CA LEU A 122 -18.41 45.94 3.77
C LEU A 122 -19.62 46.18 4.68
N THR A 123 -20.07 47.43 4.78
CA THR A 123 -21.14 47.80 5.70
C THR A 123 -22.10 48.79 5.08
N ARG A 124 -23.20 49.05 5.77
CA ARG A 124 -24.18 50.06 5.42
C ARG A 124 -23.87 51.38 6.13
N GLU A 125 -24.10 52.51 5.45
CA GLU A 125 -23.83 53.85 6.01
C GLU A 125 -24.81 54.27 7.12
N GLN A 126 -26.03 53.74 7.15
CA GLN A 126 -27.06 54.08 8.13
C GLN A 126 -27.90 52.86 8.51
N ASP A 127 -28.55 52.90 9.67
CA ASP A 127 -29.56 51.93 10.10
C ASP A 127 -30.89 52.09 9.33
N SER A 128 -30.86 51.88 8.01
CA SER A 128 -32.08 51.79 7.21
C SER A 128 -32.82 50.47 7.50
N VAL A 129 -34.12 50.40 7.19
CA VAL A 129 -34.93 49.19 7.46
C VAL A 129 -34.85 48.17 6.31
N SER A 130 -34.43 48.58 5.11
CA SER A 130 -34.48 47.75 3.90
C SER A 130 -33.10 47.22 3.47
N PRO A 131 -32.97 45.91 3.15
CA PRO A 131 -31.75 45.35 2.59
C PRO A 131 -31.44 45.88 1.18
N ILE A 132 -30.16 45.94 0.83
CA ILE A 132 -29.64 46.49 -0.43
C ILE A 132 -29.77 45.44 -1.55
N PRO A 133 -30.32 45.78 -2.73
CA PRO A 133 -30.36 44.87 -3.86
C PRO A 133 -28.97 44.40 -4.30
N LEU A 134 -28.79 43.08 -4.37
CA LEU A 134 -27.56 42.45 -4.85
C LEU A 134 -27.88 41.38 -5.88
N THR A 135 -27.33 41.54 -7.08
CA THR A 135 -27.42 40.55 -8.16
C THR A 135 -26.08 39.85 -8.34
N LEU A 136 -26.07 38.54 -8.11
CA LEU A 136 -24.93 37.65 -8.31
C LEU A 136 -25.32 36.62 -9.35
N LYS A 137 -24.63 36.61 -10.50
CA LYS A 137 -24.99 35.71 -11.60
C LYS A 137 -23.76 35.23 -12.35
N ASP A 138 -23.66 33.91 -12.51
CA ASP A 138 -22.67 33.23 -13.35
C ASP A 138 -21.21 33.63 -13.05
N ASN A 139 -20.93 34.07 -11.82
CA ASN A 139 -19.56 34.31 -11.38
C ASN A 139 -18.86 32.99 -11.07
N THR A 140 -17.53 32.94 -11.25
CA THR A 140 -16.73 31.73 -11.04
C THR A 140 -15.41 32.03 -10.35
N ALA A 141 -14.97 31.14 -9.46
CA ALA A 141 -13.67 31.17 -8.81
C ALA A 141 -12.95 29.82 -8.96
N GLY A 142 -11.63 29.84 -9.10
CA GLY A 142 -10.84 28.61 -9.26
C GLY A 142 -10.72 27.75 -7.99
N VAL A 143 -10.83 28.35 -6.81
CA VAL A 143 -10.69 27.66 -5.52
C VAL A 143 -11.94 27.78 -4.66
N ALA A 144 -12.37 28.99 -4.31
CA ALA A 144 -13.47 29.18 -3.36
C ALA A 144 -14.22 30.50 -3.55
N GLY A 145 -15.50 30.50 -3.16
CA GLY A 145 -16.36 31.69 -3.20
C GLY A 145 -16.59 32.19 -4.63
N ASN A 146 -17.37 31.44 -5.43
CA ASN A 146 -17.64 31.83 -6.82
C ASN A 146 -18.26 33.22 -6.91
N ASP A 147 -19.20 33.55 -6.02
CA ASP A 147 -19.80 34.87 -5.97
C ASP A 147 -19.02 35.79 -5.02
N ILE A 148 -18.80 35.34 -3.78
CA ILE A 148 -18.16 36.14 -2.73
C ILE A 148 -17.15 35.29 -1.98
N TYR A 149 -15.93 35.79 -1.86
CA TYR A 149 -14.97 35.30 -0.88
C TYR A 149 -14.76 36.36 0.19
N GLY A 150 -14.95 35.98 1.44
CA GLY A 150 -14.99 36.87 2.58
C GLY A 150 -16.32 36.72 3.35
N LYS A 151 -16.24 36.56 4.67
CA LYS A 151 -17.38 36.41 5.58
C LYS A 151 -18.08 37.75 5.80
N ILE A 152 -19.29 37.86 5.26
CA ILE A 152 -20.20 38.98 5.52
C ILE A 152 -21.13 38.61 6.66
N TYR A 153 -20.93 39.23 7.81
CA TYR A 153 -21.85 39.10 8.95
C TYR A 153 -23.21 39.70 8.59
N ASP A 154 -24.29 39.04 9.00
CA ASP A 154 -25.66 39.50 8.77
C ASP A 154 -25.99 39.75 7.27
N PHE A 155 -25.48 38.91 6.37
CA PHE A 155 -25.67 39.03 4.92
C PHE A 155 -27.14 39.30 4.51
N ASN A 156 -28.10 38.60 5.11
CA ASN A 156 -29.54 38.78 4.80
C ASN A 156 -30.13 40.10 5.33
N LYS A 157 -29.49 40.74 6.31
CA LYS A 157 -29.87 42.10 6.75
C LYS A 157 -29.27 43.15 5.81
N LEU A 158 -28.05 42.90 5.32
CA LEU A 158 -27.35 43.81 4.43
C LEU A 158 -27.90 43.76 3.00
N PHE A 159 -28.19 42.56 2.48
CA PHE A 159 -28.55 42.35 1.09
C PHE A 159 -29.88 41.61 0.89
N ASN A 160 -30.61 42.02 -0.15
CA ASN A 160 -31.69 41.25 -0.76
C ASN A 160 -31.13 40.60 -2.04
N SER A 161 -30.75 39.32 -1.96
CA SER A 161 -30.16 38.58 -3.07
C SER A 161 -31.21 37.81 -3.87
N THR A 162 -31.05 37.79 -5.20
CA THR A 162 -31.95 37.08 -6.13
C THR A 162 -31.76 35.55 -6.13
N LYS A 163 -30.68 35.04 -5.53
CA LYS A 163 -30.38 33.60 -5.41
C LYS A 163 -29.51 33.32 -4.18
N ASN A 164 -29.46 32.05 -3.75
CA ASN A 164 -28.44 31.57 -2.80
C ASN A 164 -27.04 31.81 -3.38
N ALA A 165 -26.29 32.70 -2.74
CA ALA A 165 -24.95 33.07 -3.16
C ALA A 165 -23.96 31.93 -2.86
N SER A 166 -23.04 31.66 -3.79
CA SER A 166 -21.89 30.79 -3.55
C SER A 166 -20.81 31.58 -2.82
N THR A 167 -20.77 31.43 -1.50
CA THR A 167 -19.84 32.18 -0.65
C THR A 167 -18.91 31.27 0.13
N SER A 168 -17.69 31.74 0.39
CA SER A 168 -16.72 31.07 1.25
C SER A 168 -15.86 32.08 2.02
N SER A 169 -15.06 31.58 2.95
CA SER A 169 -14.20 32.35 3.84
C SER A 169 -12.81 31.73 3.94
N ASP A 170 -11.95 32.37 4.71
CA ASP A 170 -10.76 31.73 5.24
C ASP A 170 -11.12 30.46 6.02
N ALA A 171 -10.20 29.49 6.01
CA ALA A 171 -10.39 28.21 6.67
C ALA A 171 -10.82 28.39 8.12
N ASN A 172 -11.98 27.85 8.46
CA ASN A 172 -12.53 27.83 9.81
C ASN A 172 -12.50 26.42 10.43
N LEU A 173 -12.55 25.40 9.58
CA LEU A 173 -12.51 23.99 9.97
C LEU A 173 -11.51 23.21 9.11
N PHE A 174 -10.73 22.37 9.77
CA PHE A 174 -9.92 21.31 9.16
C PHE A 174 -10.58 19.97 9.48
N ALA A 175 -10.84 19.15 8.45
CA ALA A 175 -11.59 17.90 8.61
C ALA A 175 -11.17 16.85 7.59
N PHE A 176 -11.50 15.59 7.88
CA PHE A 176 -11.38 14.51 6.91
C PHE A 176 -12.44 14.64 5.81
N CYS A 177 -12.13 14.10 4.65
CA CYS A 177 -13.01 14.14 3.49
C CYS A 177 -12.97 12.82 2.72
N ASP A 178 -14.09 12.46 2.10
CA ASP A 178 -14.14 11.37 1.14
C ASP A 178 -13.98 11.94 -0.28
N PRO A 179 -12.91 11.60 -1.01
CA PRO A 179 -12.71 12.07 -2.39
C PRO A 179 -13.77 11.54 -3.36
N ASN A 180 -14.48 10.44 -3.02
CA ASN A 180 -15.51 9.84 -3.86
C ASN A 180 -16.91 10.41 -3.60
N SER A 181 -17.10 11.18 -2.52
CA SER A 181 -18.40 11.76 -2.20
C SER A 181 -18.70 12.98 -3.08
N LYS A 182 -19.90 13.01 -3.67
CA LYS A 182 -20.40 14.16 -4.45
C LYS A 182 -20.62 15.41 -3.60
N ARG A 183 -20.77 15.25 -2.28
CA ARG A 183 -20.83 16.35 -1.31
C ARG A 183 -19.76 16.11 -0.27
N ILE A 184 -18.72 16.92 -0.32
CA ILE A 184 -17.67 16.90 0.69
C ILE A 184 -18.26 17.56 1.94
N THR A 185 -18.84 16.74 2.82
CA THR A 185 -19.27 17.15 4.16
C THR A 185 -18.10 16.94 5.12
N PRO A 186 -17.84 17.90 6.04
CA PRO A 186 -16.79 17.72 7.01
C PRO A 186 -17.12 16.54 7.93
N GLN A 187 -16.21 15.58 8.02
CA GLN A 187 -16.23 14.60 9.09
C GLN A 187 -15.31 15.12 10.20
N HIS A 188 -15.89 15.37 11.38
CA HIS A 188 -15.12 15.91 12.50
C HIS A 188 -13.99 14.95 12.87
N ILE A 189 -12.77 15.47 13.00
CA ILE A 189 -11.57 14.67 13.28
C ILE A 189 -11.68 13.91 14.61
N HIS A 190 -12.47 14.41 15.55
CA HIS A 190 -12.73 13.75 16.85
C HIS A 190 -13.73 12.59 16.78
N GLU A 191 -14.43 12.43 15.66
CA GLU A 191 -15.44 11.39 15.43
C GLU A 191 -14.94 10.32 14.45
N TYR A 192 -13.68 10.44 14.00
CA TYR A 192 -13.03 9.50 13.10
C TYR A 192 -12.41 8.35 13.89
N ASP A 193 -13.15 7.25 14.01
CA ASP A 193 -12.77 6.05 14.78
C ASP A 193 -11.87 5.06 14.02
N GLU A 194 -11.50 5.32 12.76
CA GLU A 194 -10.64 4.42 11.99
C GLU A 194 -9.17 4.56 12.41
N ILE A 195 -8.78 3.73 13.35
CA ILE A 195 -7.38 3.52 13.71
C ILE A 195 -6.68 2.76 12.57
N GLN A 196 -5.67 3.37 11.97
CA GLN A 196 -4.82 2.70 10.99
C GLN A 196 -3.79 1.81 11.67
N TYR A 197 -3.63 0.59 11.16
CA TYR A 197 -2.60 -0.36 11.55
C TYR A 197 -1.54 -0.37 10.46
N VAL A 198 -0.32 0.05 10.82
CA VAL A 198 0.80 0.16 9.87
C VAL A 198 2.04 -0.52 10.41
N PHE A 199 2.89 -0.98 9.49
CA PHE A 199 4.24 -1.43 9.78
C PHE A 199 5.25 -0.30 9.52
N PRO A 200 6.42 -0.30 10.19
CA PRO A 200 7.50 0.63 9.87
C PRO A 200 7.82 0.64 8.36
N GLY A 201 7.81 1.82 7.74
CA GLY A 201 8.00 1.95 6.29
C GLY A 201 6.73 1.93 5.44
N GLN A 202 5.56 1.59 5.99
CA GLN A 202 4.27 1.82 5.32
C GLN A 202 3.77 3.23 5.56
N ALA A 203 3.16 3.84 4.55
CA ALA A 203 2.58 5.18 4.67
C ALA A 203 1.19 5.14 5.33
N LEU A 204 1.00 5.96 6.38
CA LEU A 204 -0.31 6.40 6.85
C LEU A 204 -0.96 7.29 5.77
N LYS A 205 -2.26 7.12 5.54
CA LYS A 205 -3.00 7.78 4.46
C LYS A 205 -4.21 8.51 5.00
N TYR A 206 -4.26 9.83 4.81
CA TYR A 206 -5.37 10.67 5.29
C TYR A 206 -5.87 11.59 4.19
N ASN A 207 -7.16 11.50 3.85
CA ASN A 207 -7.81 12.45 2.96
C ASN A 207 -8.36 13.62 3.79
N VAL A 208 -7.85 14.82 3.56
CA VAL A 208 -8.21 16.00 4.35
C VAL A 208 -8.60 17.18 3.47
N ALA A 209 -9.42 18.08 4.02
CA ALA A 209 -9.85 19.31 3.38
C ALA A 209 -10.01 20.45 4.38
N PHE A 210 -9.97 21.67 3.86
CA PHE A 210 -10.28 22.88 4.60
C PHE A 210 -11.67 23.39 4.25
N PHE A 211 -12.36 23.90 5.25
CA PHE A 211 -13.70 24.44 5.10
C PHE A 211 -13.77 25.85 5.67
N GLY A 212 -14.21 26.78 4.84
CA GLY A 212 -14.64 28.11 5.23
C GLY A 212 -16.14 28.12 5.56
N LEU A 213 -16.64 29.27 5.97
CA LEU A 213 -18.03 29.54 6.27
C LEU A 213 -18.67 30.31 5.12
N SER A 214 -19.83 29.83 4.70
CA SER A 214 -20.75 30.56 3.84
C SER A 214 -21.53 31.60 4.67
N TYR A 215 -22.22 32.52 4.00
CA TYR A 215 -23.05 33.58 4.61
C TYR A 215 -24.13 33.04 5.57
N ASN A 216 -24.56 31.79 5.38
CA ASN A 216 -25.54 31.09 6.21
C ASN A 216 -24.89 30.18 7.27
N ASN A 217 -23.60 30.36 7.56
CA ASN A 217 -22.79 29.55 8.48
C ASN A 217 -22.69 28.06 8.08
N LEU A 218 -22.97 27.70 6.83
CA LEU A 218 -22.68 26.37 6.31
C LEU A 218 -21.20 26.28 5.90
N HIS A 219 -20.63 25.09 6.04
CA HIS A 219 -19.28 24.80 5.59
C HIS A 219 -19.20 24.77 4.05
N SER A 220 -18.18 25.43 3.51
CA SER A 220 -17.85 25.45 2.08
C SER A 220 -16.37 25.14 1.91
N LEU A 221 -15.98 24.44 0.84
CA LEU A 221 -14.57 24.15 0.59
C LEU A 221 -13.77 25.43 0.41
N THR A 222 -12.58 25.44 0.98
CA THR A 222 -11.59 26.49 0.82
C THR A 222 -10.20 25.87 0.87
N ASP A 223 -9.18 26.71 0.80
CA ASP A 223 -7.80 26.27 0.94
C ASP A 223 -7.21 26.59 2.32
N GLY A 224 -6.08 25.95 2.60
CA GLY A 224 -5.34 26.15 3.84
C GLY A 224 -3.98 25.45 3.81
N ARG A 225 -3.16 25.80 4.80
CA ARG A 225 -1.85 25.18 5.04
C ARG A 225 -1.94 24.27 6.25
N VAL A 226 -1.46 23.04 6.08
CA VAL A 226 -1.37 22.05 7.16
C VAL A 226 0.06 21.56 7.27
N THR A 227 0.51 21.43 8.51
CA THR A 227 1.81 20.90 8.87
C THR A 227 1.62 19.65 9.71
N LEU A 228 2.30 18.57 9.36
CA LEU A 228 2.26 17.32 10.12
C LEU A 228 3.52 17.18 10.96
N GLU A 229 3.33 16.84 12.24
CA GLU A 229 4.39 16.59 13.20
C GLU A 229 4.07 15.29 13.95
N MET A 230 5.06 14.40 14.11
CA MET A 230 4.89 13.24 15.01
C MET A 230 5.09 13.66 16.45
N LYS A 231 4.20 13.22 17.34
CA LYS A 231 4.43 13.29 18.78
C LYS A 231 4.49 11.88 19.36
N GLY A 232 5.69 11.48 19.78
CA GLY A 232 5.84 10.32 20.66
C GLY A 232 5.07 10.58 21.96
N GLU A 233 4.21 9.65 22.35
CA GLU A 233 3.52 9.73 23.64
C GLU A 233 4.45 9.23 24.75
N LEU A 234 4.38 9.89 25.91
CA LEU A 234 5.21 9.62 27.08
C LEU A 234 4.88 8.25 27.68
N VAL A 235 5.82 7.31 27.57
CA VAL A 235 5.91 6.18 28.50
C VAL A 235 7.23 6.37 29.27
N ASP A 236 7.15 6.54 30.60
CA ASP A 236 8.29 6.65 31.53
C ASP A 236 9.25 7.86 31.45
N ARG A 237 8.73 9.10 31.56
CA ARG A 237 9.48 10.33 31.95
C ARG A 237 10.72 10.72 31.12
N VAL A 238 10.94 10.13 29.94
CA VAL A 238 11.98 10.56 29.00
C VAL A 238 11.31 11.08 27.74
N THR A 239 11.58 12.34 27.39
CA THR A 239 11.09 12.96 26.15
C THR A 239 11.81 12.30 24.98
N LEU A 240 11.17 11.37 24.28
CA LEU A 240 11.63 10.91 22.99
C LEU A 240 11.09 11.87 21.93
N GLU A 241 11.91 12.86 21.56
CA GLU A 241 11.70 13.61 20.33
C GLU A 241 11.95 12.66 19.14
N MET A 242 10.92 11.97 18.69
CA MET A 242 10.92 11.42 17.34
C MET A 242 10.92 12.62 16.37
N LYS A 243 12.08 12.95 15.82
CA LYS A 243 12.20 13.89 14.70
C LYS A 243 11.56 13.28 13.46
N GLY A 244 10.25 13.39 13.37
CA GLY A 244 9.53 13.18 12.12
C GLY A 244 9.89 14.28 11.11
N GLU A 245 9.95 13.92 9.83
CA GLU A 245 10.02 14.90 8.75
C GLU A 245 8.78 15.79 8.81
N LEU A 246 9.00 17.11 8.89
CA LEU A 246 7.93 18.09 8.91
C LEU A 246 7.33 18.17 7.50
N VAL A 247 6.13 17.60 7.33
CA VAL A 247 5.41 17.67 6.07
C VAL A 247 4.55 18.91 6.09
N ASP A 248 4.92 19.90 5.30
CA ASP A 248 4.14 21.10 5.10
C ASP A 248 3.47 21.08 3.72
N LYS A 249 2.14 21.14 3.71
CA LYS A 249 1.35 21.04 2.48
C LYS A 249 0.29 22.13 2.43
N TYR A 250 0.10 22.65 1.23
CA TYR A 250 -1.01 23.53 0.88
C TYR A 250 -2.10 22.71 0.20
N ILE A 251 -3.34 22.88 0.66
CA ILE A 251 -4.48 22.04 0.29
C ILE A 251 -5.60 22.95 -0.15
N ASN A 252 -6.15 22.74 -1.35
CA ASN A 252 -7.24 23.56 -1.90
C ASN A 252 -8.53 22.78 -2.21
N HIS A 253 -8.49 21.46 -2.05
CA HIS A 253 -9.59 20.51 -2.24
C HIS A 253 -9.34 19.28 -1.34
N CYS A 254 -10.27 18.32 -1.35
CA CYS A 254 -10.04 17.03 -0.68
C CYS A 254 -8.79 16.34 -1.26
N SER A 255 -7.74 16.22 -0.46
CA SER A 255 -6.41 15.78 -0.91
C SER A 255 -5.82 14.72 0.00
N LEU A 256 -5.12 13.74 -0.59
CA LEU A 256 -4.42 12.69 0.13
C LEU A 256 -3.09 13.19 0.73
N ILE A 257 -2.93 13.01 2.03
CA ILE A 257 -1.67 13.17 2.73
C ILE A 257 -1.14 11.80 3.13
N GLU A 258 0.08 11.52 2.70
CA GLU A 258 0.81 10.32 3.07
C GLU A 258 1.94 10.66 4.03
N TYR A 259 2.08 9.88 5.09
CA TYR A 259 3.16 10.00 6.07
C TYR A 259 3.73 8.63 6.40
N THR A 260 5.02 8.42 6.20
CA THR A 260 5.67 7.13 6.48
C THR A 260 6.43 7.22 7.81
N PRO A 261 5.92 6.64 8.92
CA PRO A 261 6.69 6.54 10.14
C PRO A 261 7.95 5.71 9.91
N LYS A 262 9.10 6.28 10.26
CA LYS A 262 10.41 5.61 10.26
C LYS A 262 10.87 5.39 11.70
N TRP A 263 11.55 4.28 11.96
CA TRP A 263 12.16 4.00 13.26
C TRP A 263 13.33 4.96 13.52
N ILE A 264 13.37 5.51 14.74
CA ILE A 264 14.49 6.32 15.23
C ILE A 264 15.06 5.62 16.46
N ASN A 265 16.36 5.39 16.40
CA ASN A 265 17.18 4.56 17.26
C ASN A 265 17.15 5.00 18.75
N TYR A 266 16.15 4.59 19.53
CA TYR A 266 16.17 4.72 21.00
C TYR A 266 15.66 3.44 21.70
N ARG A 267 16.41 3.05 22.74
CA ARG A 267 16.51 1.77 23.47
C ARG A 267 15.26 1.00 23.93
N ARG A 268 14.04 1.29 23.51
CA ARG A 268 12.89 0.43 23.82
C ARG A 268 11.78 0.65 22.81
N LEU A 269 11.38 -0.44 22.17
CA LEU A 269 10.21 -0.50 21.31
C LEU A 269 8.96 -0.30 22.17
N ASP A 270 8.24 0.79 21.96
CA ASP A 270 6.82 0.82 22.30
C ASP A 270 6.04 0.60 21.01
N TYR A 271 6.13 -0.61 20.45
CA TYR A 271 5.13 -1.03 19.47
C TYR A 271 3.74 -0.88 20.10
N GLY A 272 2.77 -0.42 19.31
CA GLY A 272 1.44 -0.12 19.81
C GLY A 272 0.98 1.28 19.42
N ARG A 273 0.38 1.97 20.38
CA ARG A 273 -0.42 3.17 20.12
C ARG A 273 0.44 4.43 20.07
N HIS A 274 0.38 5.14 18.94
CA HIS A 274 1.08 6.41 18.74
C HIS A 274 0.13 7.50 18.24
N LYS A 275 0.58 8.76 18.31
CA LYS A 275 -0.19 9.92 17.86
C LYS A 275 0.58 10.72 16.80
N ILE A 276 -0.13 11.14 15.77
CA ILE A 276 0.32 12.11 14.78
C ILE A 276 -0.44 13.42 14.97
N ARG A 277 0.28 14.55 15.00
CA ARG A 277 -0.28 15.87 15.19
C ARG A 277 -0.37 16.60 13.86
N PHE A 278 -1.58 16.99 13.47
CA PHE A 278 -1.83 17.93 12.40
C PHE A 278 -1.93 19.33 13.00
N SER A 279 -1.13 20.25 12.48
CA SER A 279 -1.14 21.66 12.84
C SER A 279 -1.66 22.47 11.66
N ALA A 280 -2.82 23.09 11.81
CA ALA A 280 -3.52 23.80 10.76
C ALA A 280 -3.80 25.25 11.18
N ILE A 281 -3.66 26.19 10.24
CA ILE A 281 -4.00 27.60 10.50
C ILE A 281 -5.48 27.80 10.17
N LEU A 282 -6.28 28.09 11.19
CA LEU A 282 -7.73 28.29 11.10
C LEU A 282 -8.09 29.67 11.67
N SER A 283 -8.76 30.50 10.87
CA SER A 283 -9.15 31.87 11.22
C SER A 283 -8.01 32.64 11.92
N SER A 284 -6.83 32.61 11.31
CA SER A 284 -5.59 33.24 11.82
C SER A 284 -5.04 32.68 13.14
N THR A 285 -5.50 31.50 13.58
CA THR A 285 -5.01 30.81 14.78
C THR A 285 -4.46 29.43 14.44
N LEU A 286 -3.35 29.04 15.06
CA LEU A 286 -2.81 27.68 14.91
C LEU A 286 -3.62 26.71 15.77
N LYS A 287 -4.16 25.65 15.16
CA LYS A 287 -4.90 24.58 15.83
C LYS A 287 -4.19 23.25 15.64
N HIS A 288 -4.26 22.40 16.65
CA HIS A 288 -3.61 21.08 16.67
C HIS A 288 -4.66 19.97 16.78
N TYR A 289 -4.48 18.91 15.99
CA TYR A 289 -5.33 17.72 15.98
C TYR A 289 -4.46 16.48 16.12
N ASP A 290 -4.66 15.70 17.20
CA ASP A 290 -3.90 14.48 17.45
C ASP A 290 -4.72 13.27 17.01
N ILE A 291 -4.22 12.52 16.03
CA ILE A 291 -4.84 11.30 15.49
C ILE A 291 -4.02 10.10 15.92
N THR A 292 -4.71 9.05 16.36
CA THR A 292 -4.07 7.83 16.87
C THR A 292 -3.88 6.80 15.76
N PHE A 293 -2.72 6.16 15.71
CA PHE A 293 -2.46 5.00 14.86
C PHE A 293 -1.73 3.92 15.65
N ILE A 294 -1.74 2.68 15.14
CA ILE A 294 -1.05 1.55 15.74
C ILE A 294 0.13 1.14 14.86
N LEU A 295 1.34 1.16 15.43
CA LEU A 295 2.56 0.68 14.79
C LEU A 295 2.82 -0.75 15.23
N ASN A 296 2.71 -1.67 14.29
CA ASN A 296 2.95 -3.09 14.53
C ASN A 296 4.43 -3.44 14.37
N GLU A 297 4.85 -4.55 14.97
CA GLU A 297 6.16 -5.15 14.67
C GLU A 297 6.24 -5.57 13.21
N CYS A 298 7.46 -5.57 12.63
CA CYS A 298 7.62 -6.04 11.25
C CYS A 298 7.03 -7.46 11.11
N PRO A 299 6.28 -7.72 10.02
CA PRO A 299 5.72 -9.03 9.79
C PRO A 299 6.83 -10.06 9.57
N ILE A 300 6.49 -11.35 9.73
CA ILE A 300 7.44 -12.46 9.48
C ILE A 300 8.03 -12.29 8.08
N GLY A 301 9.35 -12.52 7.94
CA GLY A 301 10.10 -12.32 6.69
C GLY A 301 10.61 -10.89 6.46
N PHE A 302 10.24 -9.95 7.33
CA PHE A 302 10.76 -8.58 7.33
C PHE A 302 11.54 -8.29 8.62
N SER A 303 12.53 -7.40 8.53
CA SER A 303 13.28 -6.86 9.66
C SER A 303 13.53 -5.37 9.45
N VAL A 304 13.67 -4.63 10.54
CA VAL A 304 13.97 -3.20 10.49
C VAL A 304 15.37 -2.99 9.89
N ASN A 305 15.47 -2.25 8.79
CA ASN A 305 16.74 -1.88 8.18
C ASN A 305 17.39 -0.69 8.90
N SER A 306 18.59 -0.28 8.45
CA SER A 306 19.31 0.88 9.01
C SER A 306 18.55 2.21 8.90
N SER A 307 17.61 2.32 7.94
CA SER A 307 16.75 3.49 7.74
C SER A 307 15.50 3.47 8.63
N GLY A 308 15.31 2.41 9.41
CA GLY A 308 14.19 2.26 10.30
C GLY A 308 12.87 1.83 9.64
N ALA A 309 12.92 1.29 8.42
CA ALA A 309 11.78 0.71 7.73
C ALA A 309 11.86 -0.81 7.77
N CYS A 310 10.71 -1.50 7.76
CA CYS A 310 10.68 -2.94 7.56
C CYS A 310 11.12 -3.24 6.13
N ASP A 311 12.20 -3.98 6.02
CA ASP A 311 12.79 -4.45 4.76
C ASP A 311 12.89 -5.98 4.83
N CYS A 312 13.17 -6.65 3.71
CA CYS A 312 13.38 -8.10 3.72
C CYS A 312 14.43 -8.46 4.78
N SER A 313 14.05 -9.28 5.76
CA SER A 313 15.03 -9.85 6.69
C SER A 313 15.99 -10.81 6.00
N VAL A 314 15.61 -11.24 4.80
CA VAL A 314 16.40 -12.16 3.99
C VAL A 314 16.61 -11.65 2.57
N SER A 315 16.92 -10.36 2.44
CA SER A 315 17.38 -9.79 1.18
C SER A 315 18.62 -10.55 0.69
N ARG A 316 18.42 -11.42 -0.31
CA ARG A 316 19.45 -12.13 -1.08
C ARG A 316 19.30 -11.70 -2.55
N GLU A 317 20.29 -12.01 -3.39
CA GLU A 317 20.34 -11.56 -4.81
C GLU A 317 19.07 -11.88 -5.62
N ASN A 318 18.22 -12.82 -5.17
CA ASN A 318 17.01 -13.25 -5.87
C ASN A 318 15.71 -13.10 -5.06
N VAL A 319 15.69 -12.36 -3.93
CA VAL A 319 14.48 -12.16 -3.12
C VAL A 319 14.25 -10.68 -2.86
N THR A 320 13.03 -10.22 -3.15
CA THR A 320 12.55 -8.85 -2.93
C THR A 320 11.23 -8.89 -2.18
N CYS A 321 10.97 -7.89 -1.34
CA CYS A 321 9.77 -7.82 -0.52
C CYS A 321 9.23 -6.41 -0.59
N ASP A 322 7.91 -6.28 -0.68
CA ASP A 322 7.23 -4.99 -0.60
C ASP A 322 6.40 -4.96 0.68
N ILE A 323 6.74 -4.05 1.59
CA ILE A 323 6.03 -3.91 2.85
C ILE A 323 4.60 -3.38 2.64
N ASN A 324 4.32 -2.62 1.58
CA ASN A 324 2.99 -2.03 1.36
C ASN A 324 1.96 -3.09 0.96
N THR A 325 2.35 -4.06 0.14
CA THR A 325 1.48 -5.17 -0.29
C THR A 325 1.66 -6.43 0.55
N LEU A 326 2.72 -6.50 1.35
CA LEU A 326 3.18 -7.71 2.06
C LEU A 326 3.61 -8.83 1.10
N ASP A 327 3.90 -8.48 -0.16
CA ASP A 327 4.31 -9.44 -1.17
C ASP A 327 5.80 -9.74 -1.08
N ILE A 328 6.13 -10.99 -1.29
CA ILE A 328 7.50 -11.50 -1.42
C ILE A 328 7.63 -12.05 -2.82
N THR A 329 8.65 -11.58 -3.53
CA THR A 329 8.99 -12.04 -4.87
C THR A 329 10.34 -12.71 -4.83
N HIS A 330 10.41 -13.93 -5.33
CA HIS A 330 11.66 -14.66 -5.44
C HIS A 330 11.89 -15.19 -6.86
N ASN A 331 13.16 -15.38 -7.23
CA ASN A 331 13.55 -15.94 -8.52
C ASN A 331 14.46 -17.17 -8.36
N GLY A 332 14.19 -18.23 -9.12
CA GLY A 332 14.95 -19.48 -9.08
C GLY A 332 14.31 -20.57 -8.22
N LEU A 333 15.05 -21.66 -7.99
CA LEU A 333 14.58 -22.89 -7.33
C LEU A 333 14.60 -22.77 -5.80
N LEU A 334 13.88 -21.80 -5.28
CA LEU A 334 13.81 -21.53 -3.86
C LEU A 334 12.38 -21.63 -3.37
N TRP A 335 12.24 -21.98 -2.09
CA TRP A 335 10.96 -22.04 -1.39
C TRP A 335 11.07 -21.27 -0.08
N ILE A 336 10.11 -20.40 0.14
CA ILE A 336 10.05 -19.53 1.31
C ILE A 336 8.74 -19.82 2.05
N GLY A 337 8.82 -20.02 3.36
CA GLY A 337 7.63 -20.23 4.17
C GLY A 337 7.87 -20.07 5.65
N THR A 338 6.82 -20.29 6.43
CA THR A 338 6.88 -20.18 7.89
C THR A 338 7.11 -21.55 8.53
N TYR A 339 7.76 -21.53 9.69
CA TYR A 339 7.90 -22.70 10.55
C TYR A 339 7.41 -22.38 11.95
N HIS A 340 6.33 -23.04 12.35
CA HIS A 340 5.82 -23.02 13.70
C HIS A 340 6.72 -23.89 14.60
N THR A 341 7.51 -23.27 15.47
CA THR A 341 8.20 -23.95 16.57
C THR A 341 7.18 -24.20 17.69
N SER A 342 6.42 -25.30 17.61
CA SER A 342 5.59 -25.74 18.76
C SER A 342 6.44 -26.15 19.98
N THR A 343 7.76 -26.24 19.82
CA THR A 343 8.75 -26.35 20.89
C THR A 343 9.85 -25.30 20.69
N PRO A 344 10.10 -24.39 21.64
CA PRO A 344 11.24 -23.47 21.57
C PRO A 344 12.53 -24.26 21.47
N PHE A 345 13.31 -24.06 20.41
CA PHE A 345 14.63 -24.69 20.30
C PHE A 345 15.63 -24.09 21.30
N ASN A 346 15.29 -22.97 21.94
CA ASN A 346 16.03 -22.33 23.03
C ASN A 346 15.07 -21.61 24.00
N ALA A 347 15.34 -21.70 25.30
CA ALA A 347 14.45 -21.22 26.38
C ALA A 347 14.32 -19.69 26.52
N ASN A 348 14.65 -18.87 25.52
CA ASN A 348 14.64 -17.40 25.64
C ASN A 348 14.15 -16.62 24.38
N GLU A 349 13.62 -17.28 23.36
CA GLU A 349 13.09 -16.57 22.16
C GLU A 349 11.57 -16.72 22.06
N THR A 350 10.88 -15.58 22.10
CA THR A 350 9.43 -15.43 22.14
C THR A 350 8.74 -15.39 20.77
N ASN A 351 9.42 -15.71 19.67
CA ASN A 351 8.79 -15.75 18.35
C ASN A 351 8.63 -17.20 17.85
N PRO A 352 7.42 -17.78 17.89
CA PRO A 352 7.18 -19.17 17.51
C PRO A 352 7.17 -19.39 15.98
N ASN A 353 7.38 -18.35 15.17
CA ASN A 353 7.26 -18.44 13.71
C ASN A 353 8.54 -17.91 13.04
N ALA A 354 9.45 -18.81 12.67
CA ALA A 354 10.63 -18.45 11.89
C ALA A 354 10.33 -18.46 10.38
N CYS A 355 10.93 -17.53 9.63
CA CYS A 355 10.97 -17.61 8.17
C CYS A 355 12.05 -18.61 7.75
N ILE A 356 11.68 -19.64 6.98
CA ILE A 356 12.61 -20.61 6.40
C ILE A 356 12.72 -20.33 4.91
N ILE A 357 13.96 -20.25 4.45
CA ILE A 357 14.29 -20.21 3.02
C ILE A 357 15.10 -21.45 2.71
N ASN A 358 14.59 -22.23 1.76
CA ASN A 358 15.32 -23.34 1.20
C ASN A 358 15.78 -22.99 -0.20
N GLU A 359 17.10 -23.00 -0.42
CA GLU A 359 17.75 -22.64 -1.68
C GLU A 359 17.84 -23.80 -2.67
N ASP A 360 17.57 -25.02 -2.21
CA ASP A 360 17.62 -26.25 -3.01
C ASP A 360 16.22 -26.88 -3.12
N CYS A 361 15.21 -26.08 -3.46
CA CYS A 361 13.91 -26.63 -3.82
C CYS A 361 13.97 -27.22 -5.23
N LEU A 362 14.60 -28.38 -5.34
CA LEU A 362 14.81 -29.08 -6.60
C LEU A 362 13.55 -29.77 -7.15
N LEU A 363 12.52 -29.96 -6.30
CA LEU A 363 11.31 -30.69 -6.64
C LEU A 363 10.08 -29.77 -6.59
N TYR A 364 9.42 -29.60 -7.74
CA TYR A 364 8.10 -28.96 -7.91
C TYR A 364 7.97 -27.49 -7.47
N CYS A 365 9.06 -26.81 -7.14
CA CYS A 365 9.07 -25.35 -7.05
C CYS A 365 9.10 -24.71 -8.44
N SER A 366 8.46 -23.55 -8.58
CA SER A 366 8.51 -22.76 -9.80
C SER A 366 9.93 -22.24 -10.03
N PRO A 367 10.54 -22.50 -11.21
CA PRO A 367 11.85 -21.94 -11.55
C PRO A 367 11.75 -20.47 -12.00
N ASN A 368 10.55 -19.98 -12.31
CA ASN A 368 10.29 -18.62 -12.77
C ASN A 368 10.03 -17.69 -11.57
N PRO A 369 10.18 -16.36 -11.74
CA PRO A 369 9.82 -15.39 -10.72
C PRO A 369 8.38 -15.60 -10.24
N VAL A 370 8.19 -15.73 -8.92
CA VAL A 370 6.87 -15.85 -8.28
C VAL A 370 6.73 -14.78 -7.22
N THR A 371 5.57 -14.12 -7.21
CA THR A 371 5.15 -13.16 -6.17
C THR A 371 4.04 -13.79 -5.35
N PHE A 372 4.19 -13.77 -4.02
CA PHE A 372 3.24 -14.39 -3.11
C PHE A 372 3.23 -13.72 -1.73
N GLN A 373 2.20 -14.04 -0.94
CA GLN A 373 2.11 -13.64 0.47
C GLN A 373 2.25 -14.87 1.37
N PHE A 374 2.69 -14.70 2.61
CA PHE A 374 2.86 -15.81 3.54
C PHE A 374 1.59 -16.63 3.82
N ASN A 375 0.40 -16.06 3.61
CA ASN A 375 -0.86 -16.81 3.69
C ASN A 375 -1.09 -17.75 2.48
N HIS A 376 -0.37 -17.56 1.38
CA HIS A 376 -0.55 -18.25 0.11
C HIS A 376 0.76 -18.81 -0.43
N THR A 377 1.53 -19.52 0.41
CA THR A 377 2.84 -20.10 0.05
C THR A 377 2.78 -21.12 -1.09
N ASP A 378 1.62 -21.74 -1.32
CA ASP A 378 1.40 -22.74 -2.39
C ASP A 378 1.59 -22.18 -3.81
N THR A 379 1.51 -20.87 -3.98
CA THR A 379 1.75 -20.19 -5.26
C THR A 379 3.17 -20.39 -5.79
N GLN A 380 4.13 -20.71 -4.91
CA GLN A 380 5.52 -21.03 -5.26
C GLN A 380 5.66 -22.40 -5.95
N CYS A 381 4.60 -23.20 -5.97
CA CYS A 381 4.62 -24.60 -6.41
C CYS A 381 3.96 -24.81 -7.78
N VAL A 382 4.46 -25.79 -8.54
CA VAL A 382 3.90 -26.24 -9.83
C VAL A 382 3.07 -27.52 -9.66
N ASP A 383 2.36 -27.95 -10.71
CA ASP A 383 1.60 -29.22 -10.75
C ASP A 383 0.53 -29.37 -9.65
N ASN A 384 -0.11 -28.27 -9.25
CA ASN A 384 -1.09 -28.19 -8.15
C ASN A 384 -0.55 -28.72 -6.81
N ARG A 385 0.77 -28.65 -6.62
CA ARG A 385 1.40 -28.91 -5.34
C ARG A 385 1.29 -27.69 -4.42
N GLY A 386 1.52 -27.96 -3.15
CA GLY A 386 1.47 -26.98 -2.07
C GLY A 386 2.21 -27.51 -0.84
N GLY A 387 1.97 -26.86 0.29
CA GLY A 387 2.59 -27.18 1.56
C GLY A 387 4.09 -26.90 1.58
N ARG A 388 4.74 -27.43 2.62
CA ARG A 388 6.18 -27.20 2.85
C ARG A 388 6.99 -27.74 1.68
N MET A 389 7.81 -26.88 1.07
CA MET A 389 8.68 -27.20 -0.07
C MET A 389 7.94 -27.87 -1.24
N CYS A 390 6.66 -27.53 -1.44
CA CYS A 390 5.82 -28.14 -2.49
C CYS A 390 5.73 -29.68 -2.37
N GLY A 391 5.87 -30.21 -1.16
CA GLY A 391 5.89 -31.64 -0.90
C GLY A 391 4.51 -32.31 -0.97
N SER A 392 3.43 -31.55 -0.73
CA SER A 392 2.06 -32.07 -0.70
C SER A 392 1.21 -31.58 -1.87
N CYS A 393 0.02 -32.14 -2.02
CA CYS A 393 -1.01 -31.56 -2.89
C CYS A 393 -1.70 -30.39 -2.18
N ARG A 394 -2.22 -29.44 -2.96
CA ARG A 394 -3.11 -28.41 -2.44
C ARG A 394 -4.40 -29.02 -1.88
N GLU A 395 -5.06 -28.30 -1.01
CA GLU A 395 -6.35 -28.71 -0.45
C GLU A 395 -7.36 -29.03 -1.57
N GLY A 396 -8.08 -30.15 -1.44
CA GLY A 396 -9.00 -30.66 -2.47
C GLY A 396 -8.34 -31.32 -3.69
N TYR A 397 -7.02 -31.48 -3.71
CA TYR A 397 -6.28 -32.21 -4.73
C TYR A 397 -5.65 -33.48 -4.16
N SER A 398 -5.46 -34.49 -5.00
CA SER A 398 -4.81 -35.74 -4.63
C SER A 398 -3.79 -36.16 -5.68
N LEU A 399 -2.83 -36.98 -5.26
CA LEU A 399 -1.76 -37.46 -6.13
C LEU A 399 -2.35 -38.38 -7.21
N LEU A 400 -2.05 -38.08 -8.47
CA LEU A 400 -2.50 -38.90 -9.59
C LEU A 400 -1.62 -40.14 -9.75
N MET A 401 -2.21 -41.33 -9.77
CA MET A 401 -1.48 -42.57 -10.02
C MET A 401 -0.83 -42.52 -11.40
N GLY A 402 0.44 -42.91 -11.48
CA GLY A 402 1.25 -42.80 -12.69
C GLY A 402 2.08 -41.53 -12.74
N SER A 403 1.66 -40.41 -12.14
CA SER A 403 2.46 -39.17 -12.14
C SER A 403 2.78 -38.67 -10.74
N ASN A 404 3.59 -37.61 -10.66
CA ASN A 404 3.83 -36.87 -9.43
C ASN A 404 3.01 -35.57 -9.39
N LYS A 405 1.99 -35.43 -10.25
CA LYS A 405 1.12 -34.25 -10.27
C LYS A 405 -0.07 -34.46 -9.35
N CYS A 406 -0.63 -33.35 -8.90
CA CYS A 406 -1.86 -33.33 -8.12
C CYS A 406 -3.04 -32.96 -9.02
N GLY A 407 -4.15 -33.69 -8.88
CA GLY A 407 -5.40 -33.47 -9.63
C GLY A 407 -6.62 -33.65 -8.75
N GLN A 408 -7.78 -33.18 -9.21
CA GLN A 408 -9.04 -33.33 -8.50
C GLN A 408 -9.75 -34.63 -8.88
N CYS A 409 -10.35 -35.30 -7.91
CA CYS A 409 -10.81 -36.68 -8.07
C CYS A 409 -12.32 -36.79 -7.86
N HIS A 410 -13.09 -36.59 -8.94
CA HIS A 410 -14.55 -36.44 -8.84
C HIS A 410 -15.37 -37.69 -9.22
N ASN A 411 -14.76 -38.78 -9.70
CA ASN A 411 -15.50 -39.90 -10.32
C ASN A 411 -15.31 -41.26 -9.63
N ASN A 412 -16.23 -41.59 -8.70
CA ASN A 412 -16.23 -42.86 -7.96
C ASN A 412 -16.47 -44.11 -8.85
N TYR A 413 -17.22 -44.01 -9.95
CA TYR A 413 -17.51 -45.17 -10.81
C TYR A 413 -16.33 -45.61 -11.68
N MET A 414 -15.54 -44.65 -12.19
CA MET A 414 -14.32 -44.95 -12.96
C MET A 414 -13.26 -45.62 -12.10
N MET A 415 -13.14 -45.19 -10.82
CA MET A 415 -12.23 -45.81 -9.85
C MET A 415 -12.49 -47.31 -9.69
N ILE A 416 -13.75 -47.74 -9.53
CA ILE A 416 -14.11 -49.16 -9.38
C ILE A 416 -13.69 -49.96 -10.62
N GLY A 417 -13.92 -49.40 -11.81
CA GLY A 417 -13.48 -50.03 -13.07
C GLY A 417 -11.96 -50.21 -13.16
N TRP A 418 -11.18 -49.18 -12.78
CA TRP A 418 -9.73 -49.26 -12.75
C TRP A 418 -9.21 -50.26 -11.71
N ILE A 419 -9.79 -50.29 -10.50
CA ILE A 419 -9.41 -51.26 -9.45
C ILE A 419 -9.61 -52.70 -9.94
N ALA A 420 -10.76 -52.99 -10.55
CA ALA A 420 -11.05 -54.32 -11.09
C ALA A 420 -10.07 -54.71 -12.20
N LEU A 421 -9.75 -53.79 -13.11
CA LEU A 421 -8.76 -54.01 -14.17
C LEU A 421 -7.37 -54.31 -13.60
N PHE A 422 -6.90 -53.49 -12.67
CA PHE A 422 -5.57 -53.66 -12.06
C PHE A 422 -5.46 -54.94 -11.24
N ALA A 423 -6.54 -55.37 -10.57
CA ALA A 423 -6.57 -56.64 -9.85
C ALA A 423 -6.40 -57.83 -10.81
N VAL A 424 -7.12 -57.84 -11.94
CA VAL A 424 -6.99 -58.89 -12.96
C VAL A 424 -5.60 -58.88 -13.59
N MET A 425 -5.10 -57.69 -13.96
CA MET A 425 -3.76 -57.54 -14.54
C MET A 425 -2.65 -57.93 -13.56
N GLY A 426 -2.81 -57.65 -12.27
CA GLY A 426 -1.86 -58.05 -11.22
C GLY A 426 -1.77 -59.58 -11.09
N VAL A 427 -2.91 -60.28 -11.10
CA VAL A 427 -2.94 -61.75 -11.08
C VAL A 427 -2.29 -62.34 -12.33
N LEU A 428 -2.58 -61.79 -13.52
CA LEU A 428 -1.95 -62.21 -14.77
C LEU A 428 -0.43 -61.98 -14.76
N LEU A 429 0.03 -60.85 -14.21
CA LEU A 429 1.45 -60.55 -14.06
C LEU A 429 2.14 -61.56 -13.13
N VAL A 430 1.51 -61.93 -12.01
CA VAL A 430 2.06 -62.95 -11.10
C VAL A 430 2.13 -64.31 -11.79
N VAL A 431 1.10 -64.73 -12.52
CA VAL A 431 1.11 -65.99 -13.30
C VAL A 431 2.22 -65.98 -14.34
N LEU A 432 2.41 -64.86 -15.04
CA LEU A 432 3.49 -64.68 -16.02
C LEU A 432 4.88 -64.77 -15.36
N LEU A 433 5.09 -64.11 -14.22
CA LEU A 433 6.36 -64.16 -13.49
C LEU A 433 6.70 -65.58 -13.03
N ILE A 434 5.70 -66.34 -12.57
CA ILE A 434 5.87 -67.76 -12.19
C ILE A 434 6.19 -68.60 -13.42
N ALA A 435 5.48 -68.42 -14.54
CA ALA A 435 5.73 -69.17 -15.78
C ALA A 435 7.12 -68.90 -16.36
N LEU A 436 7.66 -67.70 -16.16
CA LEU A 436 8.99 -67.29 -16.61
C LEU A 436 10.10 -67.53 -15.57
N ASN A 437 9.78 -68.10 -14.38
CA ASN A 437 10.71 -68.28 -13.26
C ASN A 437 11.45 -66.98 -12.84
N LEU A 438 10.81 -65.82 -12.98
CA LEU A 438 11.39 -64.53 -12.60
C LEU A 438 11.05 -64.20 -11.14
N THR A 439 12.07 -64.01 -10.31
CA THR A 439 11.91 -63.58 -8.92
C THR A 439 12.14 -62.08 -8.78
N VAL A 440 11.12 -61.34 -8.35
CA VAL A 440 11.19 -59.87 -8.11
C VAL A 440 12.00 -59.54 -6.85
N SER A 441 12.08 -60.47 -5.89
CA SER A 441 12.75 -60.26 -4.61
C SER A 441 14.26 -60.51 -4.64
N VAL A 442 14.78 -61.27 -5.61
CA VAL A 442 16.19 -61.69 -5.68
C VAL A 442 16.68 -61.63 -7.13
N GLY A 443 17.81 -60.97 -7.38
CA GLY A 443 18.47 -60.91 -8.69
C GLY A 443 18.62 -59.50 -9.27
N THR A 444 19.03 -59.40 -10.54
CA THR A 444 19.27 -58.13 -11.27
C THR A 444 18.00 -57.31 -11.50
N LEU A 445 16.84 -57.97 -11.59
CA LEU A 445 15.54 -57.32 -11.69
C LEU A 445 15.26 -56.42 -10.48
N ASN A 446 15.79 -56.79 -9.31
CA ASN A 446 15.53 -56.04 -8.09
C ASN A 446 16.19 -54.64 -8.17
N GLY A 447 17.48 -54.63 -8.52
CA GLY A 447 18.25 -53.41 -8.74
C GLY A 447 17.70 -52.55 -9.88
N LEU A 448 17.20 -53.16 -10.96
CA LEU A 448 16.59 -52.44 -12.08
C LEU A 448 15.32 -51.69 -11.65
N LEU A 449 14.44 -52.34 -10.88
CA LEU A 449 13.23 -51.72 -10.34
C LEU A 449 13.56 -50.59 -9.34
N PHE A 450 14.55 -50.80 -8.48
CA PHE A 450 14.99 -49.76 -7.55
C PHE A 450 15.52 -48.52 -8.30
N TYR A 451 16.37 -48.73 -9.30
CA TYR A 451 16.93 -47.63 -10.11
C TYR A 451 15.84 -46.90 -10.91
N ALA A 452 14.92 -47.63 -11.54
CA ALA A 452 13.80 -47.03 -12.26
C ALA A 452 12.93 -46.14 -11.36
N ASN A 453 12.69 -46.54 -10.11
CA ASN A 453 11.94 -45.74 -9.14
C ASN A 453 12.68 -44.45 -8.75
N ILE A 454 14.00 -44.53 -8.51
CA ILE A 454 14.83 -43.35 -8.20
C ILE A 454 14.82 -42.35 -9.35
N VAL A 455 15.01 -42.81 -10.59
CA VAL A 455 15.00 -41.92 -11.77
C VAL A 455 13.64 -41.26 -11.96
N LYS A 456 12.55 -41.96 -11.66
CA LYS A 456 11.19 -41.39 -11.73
C LYS A 456 10.93 -40.33 -10.66
N LEU A 457 11.38 -40.57 -9.42
CA LEU A 457 11.21 -39.61 -8.32
C LEU A 457 11.94 -38.28 -8.58
N TYR A 458 13.16 -38.37 -9.10
CA TYR A 458 14.02 -37.23 -9.43
C TYR A 458 13.92 -36.78 -10.89
N LYS A 459 12.83 -37.15 -11.58
CA LYS A 459 12.58 -36.74 -12.98
C LYS A 459 12.76 -35.23 -13.20
N PRO A 460 12.31 -34.30 -12.32
CA PRO A 460 12.53 -32.86 -12.49
C PRO A 460 14.01 -32.46 -12.53
N VAL A 461 14.87 -33.19 -11.81
CA VAL A 461 16.31 -32.94 -11.74
C VAL A 461 17.04 -33.58 -12.93
N PHE A 462 16.71 -34.85 -13.24
CA PHE A 462 17.37 -35.60 -14.31
C PHE A 462 16.90 -35.23 -15.73
N SER A 463 15.68 -34.72 -15.90
CA SER A 463 15.08 -34.43 -17.23
C SER A 463 15.10 -32.95 -17.61
N ARG A 464 15.89 -32.12 -16.90
CA ARG A 464 15.95 -30.65 -17.12
C ARG A 464 16.44 -30.27 -18.52
N LYS A 465 17.25 -31.13 -19.13
CA LYS A 465 17.56 -31.14 -20.57
C LYS A 465 16.85 -32.37 -21.14
N GLY A 466 15.79 -32.17 -21.94
CA GLY A 466 14.83 -33.21 -22.32
C GLY A 466 15.42 -34.60 -22.46
N ALA A 467 15.00 -35.53 -21.59
CA ALA A 467 15.40 -36.92 -21.69
C ALA A 467 14.96 -37.50 -23.03
N LEU A 468 15.78 -38.38 -23.62
CA LEU A 468 15.43 -39.13 -24.81
C LEU A 468 14.07 -39.82 -24.58
N PRO A 469 13.04 -39.57 -25.42
CA PRO A 469 11.67 -40.03 -25.19
C PRO A 469 11.58 -41.56 -25.03
N VAL A 470 12.49 -42.29 -25.67
CA VAL A 470 12.60 -43.76 -25.60
C VAL A 470 12.98 -44.23 -24.19
N LEU A 471 13.95 -43.59 -23.53
CA LEU A 471 14.37 -43.99 -22.19
C LEU A 471 13.29 -43.70 -21.15
N HIS A 472 12.56 -42.58 -21.31
CA HIS A 472 11.43 -42.25 -20.45
C HIS A 472 10.33 -43.31 -20.56
N GLN A 473 10.01 -43.77 -21.77
CA GLN A 473 9.01 -44.83 -22.00
C GLN A 473 9.40 -46.16 -21.33
N VAL A 474 10.66 -46.56 -21.45
CA VAL A 474 11.18 -47.81 -20.84
C VAL A 474 11.13 -47.75 -19.31
N ILE A 475 11.54 -46.63 -18.71
CA ILE A 475 11.47 -46.44 -17.25
C ILE A 475 10.02 -46.42 -16.77
N SER A 476 9.11 -45.83 -17.56
CA SER A 476 7.67 -45.81 -17.30
C SER A 476 7.12 -47.25 -17.24
N TRP A 477 7.43 -48.08 -18.23
CA TRP A 477 6.98 -49.48 -18.26
C TRP A 477 7.54 -50.33 -17.11
N ILE A 478 8.81 -50.13 -16.76
CA ILE A 478 9.43 -50.85 -15.62
C ILE A 478 8.77 -50.48 -14.29
N ASN A 479 8.37 -49.21 -14.12
CA ASN A 479 7.65 -48.73 -12.94
C ASN A 479 6.13 -49.00 -12.98
N LEU A 480 5.64 -49.78 -13.95
CA LEU A 480 4.20 -50.01 -14.18
C LEU A 480 3.40 -48.71 -14.34
N ASP A 481 4.06 -47.69 -14.88
CA ASP A 481 3.49 -46.41 -15.20
C ASP A 481 3.11 -46.42 -16.68
N PHE A 482 1.85 -46.76 -16.93
CA PHE A 482 1.33 -46.97 -18.28
C PHE A 482 0.99 -45.65 -19.01
N GLY A 483 1.38 -44.50 -18.45
CA GLY A 483 1.26 -43.20 -19.12
C GLY A 483 -0.14 -42.58 -19.06
N PHE A 484 -1.04 -43.14 -18.26
CA PHE A 484 -2.35 -42.55 -17.96
C PHE A 484 -2.38 -42.08 -16.51
N GLU A 485 -2.73 -40.82 -16.30
CA GLU A 485 -2.87 -40.20 -14.98
C GLU A 485 -4.28 -40.55 -14.44
N ILE A 486 -4.38 -41.49 -13.50
CA ILE A 486 -5.67 -41.92 -12.92
C ILE A 486 -5.76 -41.47 -11.47
N CYS A 487 -6.90 -40.93 -11.03
CA CYS A 487 -7.13 -40.69 -9.62
C CYS A 487 -7.95 -41.80 -8.94
N PHE A 488 -7.46 -42.28 -7.79
CA PHE A 488 -8.07 -43.34 -7.00
C PHE A 488 -8.81 -42.86 -5.75
N TYR A 489 -8.48 -41.69 -5.20
CA TYR A 489 -9.05 -41.27 -3.93
C TYR A 489 -9.12 -39.75 -3.81
N ASN A 490 -10.19 -39.25 -3.20
CA ASN A 490 -10.35 -37.83 -2.86
C ASN A 490 -9.85 -37.63 -1.42
N GLY A 491 -8.66 -37.03 -1.28
CA GLY A 491 -7.98 -36.91 0.00
C GLY A 491 -8.39 -35.68 0.81
N ASP A 492 -9.26 -35.87 1.80
CA ASP A 492 -9.31 -35.04 3.01
C ASP A 492 -8.57 -35.72 4.20
N MET A 493 -7.70 -36.70 3.92
CA MET A 493 -6.91 -37.36 4.95
C MET A 493 -5.45 -36.91 4.84
N VAL A 494 -4.97 -36.22 5.88
CA VAL A 494 -3.55 -36.13 6.20
C VAL A 494 -3.08 -37.56 6.43
N LEU A 495 -2.59 -38.22 5.38
CA LEU A 495 -1.85 -39.46 5.52
C LEU A 495 -0.53 -39.10 6.18
N VAL A 496 -0.53 -39.28 7.49
CA VAL A 496 0.57 -39.67 8.37
C VAL A 496 1.89 -39.78 7.60
N ASP A 497 2.76 -38.86 7.98
CA ASP A 497 4.21 -38.93 7.94
C ASP A 497 4.72 -40.38 7.79
N GLU A 498 5.68 -40.59 6.90
CA GLU A 498 6.51 -41.80 6.84
C GLU A 498 5.96 -43.10 6.22
N SER A 499 4.76 -43.17 5.63
CA SER A 499 4.21 -44.47 5.15
C SER A 499 3.90 -44.64 3.66
N ALA A 500 3.81 -43.58 2.86
CA ALA A 500 3.49 -43.69 1.42
C ALA A 500 4.72 -43.75 0.47
N HIS A 501 5.93 -43.76 1.02
CA HIS A 501 7.16 -44.12 0.30
C HIS A 501 7.59 -45.55 0.62
N LYS A 502 6.64 -46.48 0.76
CA LYS A 502 6.98 -47.89 0.62
C LYS A 502 7.04 -48.20 -0.87
N PRO A 503 8.23 -48.38 -1.47
CA PRO A 503 8.30 -48.93 -2.81
C PRO A 503 7.55 -50.25 -2.82
N VAL A 504 7.01 -50.61 -3.99
CA VAL A 504 6.36 -51.87 -4.34
C VAL A 504 7.09 -53.14 -3.82
N TYR A 505 8.35 -52.99 -3.38
CA TYR A 505 9.10 -53.95 -2.58
C TYR A 505 8.45 -54.43 -1.28
N ALA A 506 7.74 -53.58 -0.53
CA ALA A 506 7.22 -53.99 0.77
C ALA A 506 6.08 -55.01 0.65
N ASP A 507 5.22 -54.87 -0.37
CA ASP A 507 4.05 -55.74 -0.56
C ASP A 507 4.41 -57.05 -1.28
N LEU A 508 5.42 -57.04 -2.17
CA LEU A 508 5.95 -58.26 -2.78
C LEU A 508 6.80 -59.11 -1.81
N ALA A 509 7.40 -58.51 -0.76
CA ALA A 509 8.15 -59.25 0.26
C ALA A 509 7.24 -60.02 1.24
N ILE A 510 5.98 -59.62 1.39
CA ILE A 510 5.02 -60.28 2.29
C ILE A 510 4.49 -61.59 1.68
N ALA A 511 4.39 -61.68 0.36
CA ALA A 511 3.92 -62.89 -0.33
C ALA A 511 4.92 -64.07 -0.34
N ALA A 512 6.19 -63.85 0.02
CA ALA A 512 7.26 -64.85 -0.13
C ALA A 512 7.77 -65.50 1.18
N LYS A 513 7.25 -65.14 2.36
CA LYS A 513 7.73 -65.70 3.65
C LYS A 513 6.78 -66.74 4.24
N GLY A 514 6.77 -67.92 3.63
CA GLY A 514 6.37 -69.15 4.30
C GLY A 514 7.56 -69.75 5.07
N LYS A 515 7.57 -69.56 6.40
CA LYS A 515 8.22 -70.34 7.49
C LYS A 515 8.95 -69.46 8.52
N ARG A 516 8.45 -69.48 9.77
CA ARG A 516 9.18 -69.09 10.99
C ARG A 516 10.36 -70.03 11.25
N PRO A 517 11.41 -69.55 11.92
CA PRO A 517 11.67 -70.11 13.25
C PRO A 517 12.00 -69.07 14.35
N GLN A 518 11.48 -69.41 15.53
CA GLN A 518 11.88 -69.19 16.94
C GLN A 518 12.77 -68.02 17.42
N ALA A 519 12.38 -67.51 18.59
CA ALA A 519 12.98 -66.45 19.40
C ALA A 519 14.05 -66.95 20.39
N ALA A 520 15.00 -66.08 20.79
CA ALA A 520 15.61 -65.94 22.14
C ALA A 520 16.54 -64.67 22.18
N PRO A 521 17.07 -64.18 23.32
CA PRO A 521 16.67 -62.89 23.90
C PRO A 521 17.79 -61.83 24.15
N ARG A 522 17.31 -60.60 24.42
CA ARG A 522 17.83 -59.41 25.14
C ARG A 522 19.22 -59.45 25.81
N GLN A 523 20.01 -58.39 25.61
CA GLN A 523 20.93 -57.83 26.63
C GLN A 523 21.02 -56.29 26.53
N GLU A 524 20.52 -55.61 27.57
CA GLU A 524 20.81 -54.22 27.94
C GLU A 524 22.05 -54.21 28.84
N GLN A 525 23.00 -53.27 28.66
CA GLN A 525 23.89 -52.72 29.70
C GLN A 525 24.75 -51.54 29.17
N PRO A 526 25.37 -50.69 30.03
CA PRO A 526 24.90 -49.32 30.24
C PRO A 526 25.93 -48.21 29.96
N VAL A 527 25.42 -46.97 30.10
CA VAL A 527 26.08 -45.67 30.06
C VAL A 527 27.27 -45.54 31.02
N SER A 528 28.38 -44.94 30.57
CA SER A 528 29.40 -44.33 31.45
C SER A 528 29.61 -42.85 31.09
N VAL A 529 29.60 -42.02 32.15
CA VAL A 529 29.70 -40.55 32.14
C VAL A 529 31.15 -40.17 32.46
N SER A 530 31.70 -39.15 31.81
CA SER A 530 32.93 -38.44 32.22
C SER A 530 32.68 -36.93 32.33
N PRO A 531 33.27 -36.22 33.33
CA PRO A 531 33.04 -34.80 33.63
C PRO A 531 33.96 -33.81 32.85
N PRO A 532 33.72 -32.48 32.96
CA PRO A 532 33.87 -31.51 31.85
C PRO A 532 35.16 -30.67 31.85
N ILE A 533 35.46 -30.04 30.70
CA ILE A 533 36.52 -29.04 30.50
C ILE A 533 35.86 -27.65 30.25
N PRO A 534 36.37 -26.53 30.82
CA PRO A 534 35.75 -25.20 30.73
C PRO A 534 36.05 -24.45 29.42
N PRO A 535 35.25 -23.42 29.06
CA PRO A 535 35.30 -22.77 27.73
C PRO A 535 36.22 -21.54 27.69
N PRO A 536 36.73 -21.14 26.52
CA PRO A 536 37.14 -19.77 26.24
C PRO A 536 35.99 -18.91 25.69
N SER A 537 36.14 -17.62 25.91
CA SER A 537 35.25 -16.47 25.71
C SER A 537 34.85 -16.13 24.27
N ALA A 538 33.65 -15.53 24.13
CA ALA A 538 33.02 -15.03 22.90
C ALA A 538 33.76 -13.85 22.23
N PRO A 539 33.50 -13.54 20.93
CA PRO A 539 32.40 -12.62 20.62
C PRO A 539 31.59 -12.90 19.34
N ASP A 540 30.52 -12.10 19.19
CA ASP A 540 29.71 -11.73 18.01
C ASP A 540 28.56 -12.64 17.55
N LYS A 541 27.34 -12.18 17.89
CA LYS A 541 26.05 -12.78 17.56
C LYS A 541 25.57 -12.31 16.17
N TYR A 542 25.73 -13.19 15.19
CA TYR A 542 24.83 -13.29 14.04
C TYR A 542 24.37 -14.75 13.96
N ALA A 543 23.11 -15.02 14.32
CA ALA A 543 22.55 -16.36 14.24
C ALA A 543 21.81 -16.53 12.92
N ALA A 544 22.55 -16.85 11.86
CA ALA A 544 22.04 -17.73 10.82
C ALA A 544 22.35 -19.16 11.30
N VAL A 545 21.32 -19.95 11.60
CA VAL A 545 21.52 -21.34 12.01
C VAL A 545 21.89 -22.15 10.76
N ASN A 546 23.19 -22.25 10.48
CA ASN A 546 23.73 -23.29 9.62
C ASN A 546 23.61 -24.62 10.36
N GLY A 547 22.71 -25.49 9.89
CA GLY A 547 22.63 -26.87 10.35
C GLY A 547 23.91 -27.62 9.99
N ASN A 548 24.78 -27.84 10.97
CA ASN A 548 26.00 -28.62 10.80
C ASN A 548 25.69 -30.07 10.44
N ARG A 549 26.30 -30.50 9.35
CA ARG A 549 26.15 -31.78 8.64
C ARG A 549 26.67 -32.95 9.49
N LYS A 550 25.82 -33.88 9.90
CA LYS A 550 26.23 -35.26 10.17
C LYS A 550 26.14 -36.02 8.84
N SER A 551 27.31 -36.45 8.34
CA SER A 551 27.45 -37.19 7.09
C SER A 551 26.52 -38.41 7.11
N THR A 552 25.53 -38.41 6.23
CA THR A 552 24.67 -39.55 5.93
C THR A 552 25.39 -40.41 4.89
N THR A 553 25.08 -41.70 4.88
CA THR A 553 25.57 -42.78 3.98
C THR A 553 25.58 -42.41 2.48
N GLN A 554 24.95 -41.31 2.11
CA GLN A 554 24.88 -40.71 0.77
C GLN A 554 26.22 -40.09 0.31
N GLU A 555 27.07 -39.56 1.21
CA GLU A 555 28.40 -39.06 0.82
C GLU A 555 29.39 -40.20 0.50
N LEU A 556 29.27 -41.34 1.18
CA LEU A 556 30.14 -42.50 0.97
C LEU A 556 29.95 -43.21 -0.38
N ILE A 557 28.82 -42.97 -1.05
CA ILE A 557 28.51 -43.57 -2.36
C ILE A 557 28.98 -42.67 -3.51
N MET A 558 28.96 -41.33 -3.34
CA MET A 558 29.43 -40.39 -4.36
C MET A 558 30.96 -40.32 -4.45
N ASP A 559 31.68 -40.54 -3.35
CA ASP A 559 33.15 -40.55 -3.34
C ASP A 559 33.76 -41.79 -4.04
N ARG A 560 32.99 -42.87 -4.19
CA ARG A 560 33.46 -44.12 -4.84
C ARG A 560 33.16 -44.23 -6.35
N LEU A 561 32.46 -43.26 -6.93
CA LEU A 561 32.12 -43.24 -8.36
C LEU A 561 32.89 -42.16 -9.16
N GLY A 562 33.77 -41.39 -8.51
CA GLY A 562 34.58 -40.32 -9.12
C GLY A 562 35.99 -40.71 -9.57
N GLY A 563 36.27 -41.99 -9.80
CA GLY A 563 37.58 -42.48 -10.24
C GLY A 563 37.69 -42.60 -11.76
N LEU A 564 37.71 -41.49 -12.48
CA LEU A 564 38.13 -41.45 -13.89
C LEU A 564 38.90 -40.14 -14.11
N ASP A 565 40.23 -40.26 -14.10
CA ASP A 565 41.16 -39.19 -14.44
C ASP A 565 40.89 -38.68 -15.87
N ILE A 566 40.43 -37.43 -15.97
CA ILE A 566 40.39 -36.68 -17.22
C ILE A 566 41.52 -35.64 -17.14
N PRO A 567 42.45 -35.59 -18.11
CA PRO A 567 43.57 -34.66 -18.07
C PRO A 567 43.09 -33.21 -18.27
N PRO A 568 43.82 -32.20 -17.74
CA PRO A 568 43.39 -30.81 -17.78
C PRO A 568 43.43 -30.23 -19.21
N PRO A 569 42.55 -29.26 -19.54
CA PRO A 569 42.51 -28.64 -20.85
C PRO A 569 43.73 -27.74 -21.09
N ILE A 570 44.28 -27.86 -22.30
CA ILE A 570 45.41 -27.08 -22.81
C ILE A 570 44.98 -25.62 -23.03
N LEU A 571 45.70 -24.68 -22.41
CA LEU A 571 45.58 -23.24 -22.63
C LEU A 571 45.87 -22.86 -24.10
N PRO A 572 45.11 -21.96 -24.74
CA PRO A 572 45.47 -21.44 -26.06
C PRO A 572 46.65 -20.46 -25.91
N LYS A 573 47.74 -20.73 -26.64
CA LYS A 573 48.83 -19.77 -26.84
C LYS A 573 48.33 -18.55 -27.62
N PRO A 574 48.82 -17.33 -27.30
CA PRO A 574 48.51 -16.14 -28.07
C PRO A 574 49.29 -16.17 -29.39
N LYS A 575 48.68 -15.63 -30.45
CA LYS A 575 49.33 -15.36 -31.74
C LYS A 575 48.79 -14.02 -32.27
N PRO A 576 49.60 -13.33 -33.09
CA PRO A 576 50.32 -12.09 -32.75
C PRO A 576 49.46 -10.83 -32.72
#